data_AF-A0A957MB19-F1
#
_entry.id   AF-A0A957MB19-F1
#
_cell.length_a   1.000
_cell.length_b   1.000
_cell.length_c   1.000
_cell.angle_alpha   90.00
_cell.angle_beta   90.00
_cell.angle_gamma   90.00
#
_symmetry.space_group_name_H-M   'P 1'
#
loop_
_entity.id
_entity.type
_entity.pdbx_description
1 polymer ?
#
loop_
_entity_poly.entity_id
_entity_poly.type
_entity_poly.pdbx_seq_one_letter_code
_entity_poly.pdbx_strand_id
1 'polypeptide(L)'
;MLLLLAATLMLLAACGPAQAASNDEQVRAETARIAQQFQADQDASAARAALDGLDVANPRQWLMLQTEDLIASGADPALAAALVELTEALDIQSAAIRSYAQQQGLAEPTPTFELAPVEPVVVQGESAQSSQAAPAEAAATP
;
A
#
# COMPACT_ATOMS: atom_id res chain seq x y z
N MET A 1 -22.67 -36.46 -37.97
CA MET A 1 -22.93 -35.98 -36.59
C MET A 1 -21.72 -36.11 -35.67
N LEU A 2 -20.83 -37.11 -35.82
CA LEU A 2 -19.60 -37.25 -35.01
C LEU A 2 -18.58 -36.10 -35.21
N LEU A 3 -18.52 -35.52 -36.41
CA LEU A 3 -17.63 -34.39 -36.75
C LEU A 3 -18.03 -33.05 -36.10
N LEU A 4 -19.29 -32.89 -35.70
CA LEU A 4 -19.78 -31.67 -35.03
C LEU A 4 -19.44 -31.65 -33.52
N LEU A 5 -19.30 -32.82 -32.89
CA LEU A 5 -18.93 -32.93 -31.47
C LEU A 5 -17.43 -32.74 -31.22
N ALA A 6 -16.57 -33.08 -32.19
CA ALA A 6 -15.12 -32.90 -32.08
C ALA A 6 -14.70 -31.42 -32.15
N ALA A 7 -15.45 -30.60 -32.90
CA ALA A 7 -15.18 -29.17 -33.01
C ALA A 7 -15.47 -28.42 -31.69
N THR A 8 -16.52 -28.81 -30.96
CA THR A 8 -16.89 -28.16 -29.68
C THR A 8 -15.92 -28.45 -28.53
N LEU A 9 -15.21 -29.59 -28.55
CA LEU A 9 -14.22 -29.94 -27.53
C LEU A 9 -12.88 -29.18 -27.69
N MET A 10 -12.54 -28.77 -28.92
CA MET A 10 -11.33 -27.98 -29.18
C MET A 10 -11.47 -26.49 -28.82
N LEU A 11 -12.70 -25.96 -28.72
CA LEU A 11 -12.91 -24.57 -28.29
C LEU A 11 -12.79 -24.37 -26.77
N LEU A 12 -12.88 -25.42 -25.95
CA LEU A 12 -12.75 -25.28 -24.49
C LEU A 12 -11.30 -25.13 -24.00
N ALA A 13 -10.30 -25.53 -24.80
CA ALA A 13 -8.89 -25.38 -24.45
C ALA A 13 -8.31 -23.98 -24.79
N ALA A 14 -9.07 -23.15 -25.52
CA ALA A 14 -8.68 -21.79 -25.86
C ALA A 14 -8.94 -20.79 -24.71
N CYS A 15 -9.63 -21.22 -23.64
CA CYS A 15 -9.74 -20.46 -22.39
C CYS A 15 -8.84 -21.13 -21.35
N GLY A 16 -7.51 -21.00 -21.54
CA GLY A 16 -6.49 -21.69 -20.75
C GLY A 16 -5.65 -20.74 -19.89
N PRO A 17 -4.98 -21.25 -18.84
CA PRO A 17 -4.09 -20.48 -17.97
C PRO A 17 -2.93 -19.80 -18.71
N ALA A 18 -2.55 -20.31 -19.89
CA ALA A 18 -1.57 -19.67 -20.75
C ALA A 18 -2.04 -18.30 -21.27
N GLN A 19 -3.34 -18.16 -21.60
CA GLN A 19 -3.91 -16.88 -22.05
C GLN A 19 -3.96 -15.87 -20.90
N ALA A 20 -4.30 -16.31 -19.69
CA ALA A 20 -4.28 -15.47 -18.49
C ALA A 20 -2.86 -14.99 -18.17
N ALA A 21 -1.86 -15.88 -18.18
CA ALA A 21 -0.47 -15.51 -17.96
C ALA A 21 0.04 -14.49 -18.99
N SER A 22 -0.35 -14.64 -20.25
CA SER A 22 0.00 -13.71 -21.32
C SER A 22 -0.65 -12.33 -21.11
N ASN A 23 -1.90 -12.31 -20.64
CA ASN A 23 -2.59 -11.06 -20.29
C ASN A 23 -1.91 -10.36 -19.10
N ASP A 24 -1.55 -11.11 -18.06
CA ASP A 24 -0.86 -10.56 -16.88
C ASP A 24 0.51 -9.98 -17.23
N GLU A 25 1.25 -10.61 -18.15
CA GLU A 25 2.52 -10.07 -18.65
C GLU A 25 2.32 -8.80 -19.47
N GLN A 26 1.27 -8.76 -20.31
CA GLN A 26 0.90 -7.56 -21.06
C GLN A 26 0.50 -6.40 -20.13
N VAL A 27 -0.33 -6.66 -19.12
CA VAL A 27 -0.74 -5.65 -18.14
C VAL A 27 0.48 -5.16 -17.33
N ARG A 28 1.40 -6.05 -16.96
CA ARG A 28 2.67 -5.67 -16.31
C ARG A 28 3.52 -4.76 -17.18
N ALA A 29 3.67 -5.09 -18.46
CA ALA A 29 4.41 -4.27 -19.42
C ALA A 29 3.78 -2.88 -19.59
N GLU A 30 2.45 -2.79 -19.68
CA GLU A 30 1.77 -1.50 -19.78
C GLU A 30 1.88 -0.70 -18.47
N THR A 31 1.80 -1.36 -17.31
CA THR A 31 2.03 -0.72 -16.00
C THR A 31 3.44 -0.11 -15.93
N ALA A 32 4.46 -0.84 -16.40
CA ALA A 32 5.84 -0.35 -16.44
C ALA A 32 5.98 0.86 -17.38
N ARG A 33 5.34 0.81 -18.56
CA ARG A 33 5.31 1.93 -19.50
C ARG A 33 4.65 3.17 -18.89
N ILE A 34 3.54 3.02 -18.17
CA ILE A 34 2.85 4.14 -17.51
C ILE A 34 3.77 4.77 -16.46
N ALA A 35 4.46 3.96 -15.64
CA ALA A 35 5.40 4.49 -14.65
C ALA A 35 6.56 5.26 -15.28
N GLN A 36 7.16 4.72 -16.35
CA GLN A 36 8.23 5.39 -17.09
C GLN A 36 7.75 6.69 -17.75
N GLN A 37 6.52 6.71 -18.28
CA GLN A 37 5.91 7.91 -18.85
C GLN A 37 5.69 8.98 -17.77
N PHE A 38 5.14 8.59 -16.61
CA PHE A 38 4.96 9.46 -15.47
C PHE A 38 6.28 10.09 -15.00
N GLN A 39 7.38 9.33 -14.96
CA GLN A 39 8.68 9.91 -14.61
C GLN A 39 9.11 11.04 -15.55
N ALA A 40 8.76 10.93 -16.84
CA ALA A 40 9.14 11.89 -17.86
C ALA A 40 8.27 13.16 -17.85
N ASP A 41 6.97 13.03 -17.60
CA ASP A 41 6.01 14.14 -17.69
C ASP A 41 5.49 14.66 -16.34
N GLN A 42 5.63 13.87 -15.27
CA GLN A 42 5.14 14.13 -13.92
C GLN A 42 3.62 14.40 -13.87
N ASP A 43 2.85 13.90 -14.83
CA ASP A 43 1.41 14.07 -14.90
C ASP A 43 0.66 12.93 -14.19
N ALA A 44 0.41 13.13 -12.90
CA ALA A 44 -0.32 12.16 -12.08
C ALA A 44 -1.78 11.93 -12.56
N SER A 45 -2.40 12.92 -13.21
CA SER A 45 -3.77 12.79 -13.72
C SER A 45 -3.80 11.90 -14.96
N ALA A 46 -2.86 12.10 -15.88
CA ALA A 46 -2.68 11.25 -17.06
C ALA A 46 -2.31 9.81 -16.67
N ALA A 47 -1.36 9.65 -15.74
CA ALA A 47 -0.94 8.34 -15.25
C ALA A 47 -2.11 7.59 -14.59
N ARG A 48 -2.93 8.27 -13.79
CA ARG A 48 -4.14 7.68 -13.19
C ARG A 48 -5.13 7.22 -14.26
N ALA A 49 -5.42 8.06 -15.25
CA ALA A 49 -6.33 7.71 -16.33
C ALA A 49 -5.83 6.51 -17.14
N ALA A 50 -4.51 6.42 -17.36
CA ALA A 50 -3.90 5.29 -18.04
C ALA A 50 -4.00 3.99 -17.22
N LEU A 51 -3.77 4.06 -15.90
CA LEU A 51 -3.94 2.91 -15.00
C LEU A 51 -5.40 2.44 -14.94
N ASP A 52 -6.35 3.38 -14.89
CA ASP A 52 -7.78 3.07 -14.89
C ASP A 52 -8.26 2.39 -16.21
N GLY A 53 -7.46 2.50 -17.27
CA GLY A 53 -7.68 1.80 -18.54
C GLY A 53 -7.09 0.39 -18.62
N LEU A 54 -6.34 -0.06 -17.61
CA LEU A 54 -5.81 -1.42 -17.56
C LEU A 54 -6.94 -2.43 -17.36
N ASP A 55 -6.83 -3.60 -18.00
CA ASP A 55 -7.77 -4.72 -17.85
C ASP A 55 -7.55 -5.47 -16.52
N VAL A 56 -7.77 -4.77 -15.41
CA VAL A 56 -7.68 -5.29 -14.06
C VAL A 56 -8.85 -4.81 -13.23
N ALA A 57 -9.32 -5.66 -12.31
CA ALA A 57 -10.47 -5.34 -11.47
C ALA A 57 -10.22 -4.14 -10.54
N ASN A 58 -8.98 -3.92 -10.10
CA ASN A 58 -8.61 -2.83 -9.21
C ASN A 58 -7.19 -2.32 -9.53
N PRO A 59 -7.07 -1.27 -10.38
CA PRO A 59 -5.78 -0.75 -10.81
C PRO A 59 -4.87 -0.26 -9.68
N ARG A 60 -5.43 0.32 -8.62
CA ARG A 60 -4.66 0.78 -7.46
C ARG A 60 -4.06 -0.37 -6.67
N GLN A 61 -4.86 -1.41 -6.39
CA GLN A 61 -4.37 -2.62 -5.72
C GLN A 61 -3.38 -3.38 -6.59
N TRP A 62 -3.65 -3.47 -7.89
CA TRP A 62 -2.72 -4.05 -8.86
C TRP A 62 -1.36 -3.34 -8.83
N LEU A 63 -1.34 -2.02 -8.96
CA LEU A 63 -0.11 -1.23 -8.94
C LEU A 63 0.67 -1.42 -7.62
N MET A 64 -0.03 -1.40 -6.47
CA MET A 64 0.58 -1.65 -5.17
C MET A 64 1.28 -3.02 -5.12
N LEU A 65 0.55 -4.10 -5.47
CA LEU A 65 1.09 -5.46 -5.44
C LEU A 65 2.25 -5.65 -6.42
N GLN A 66 2.15 -5.07 -7.62
CA GLN A 66 3.22 -5.12 -8.62
C GLN A 66 4.48 -4.40 -8.15
N THR A 67 4.33 -3.29 -7.44
CA THR A 67 5.46 -2.54 -6.88
C THR A 67 6.12 -3.34 -5.75
N GLU A 68 5.32 -3.93 -4.85
CA GLU A 68 5.83 -4.79 -3.78
C GLU A 68 6.56 -6.03 -4.29
N ASP A 69 6.02 -6.70 -5.30
CA ASP A 69 6.64 -7.87 -5.93
C ASP A 69 7.98 -7.52 -6.60
N LEU A 70 8.04 -6.37 -7.27
CA LEU A 70 9.27 -5.92 -7.91
C LEU A 70 10.35 -5.51 -6.88
N ILE A 71 9.94 -4.86 -5.79
CA ILE A 71 10.83 -4.56 -4.66
C ILE A 71 11.36 -5.85 -4.02
N ALA A 72 10.48 -6.83 -3.79
CA ALA A 72 10.85 -8.09 -3.12
C ALA A 72 11.75 -8.97 -3.99
N SER A 73 11.51 -9.01 -5.30
CA SER A 73 12.33 -9.78 -6.25
C SER A 73 13.67 -9.12 -6.56
N GLY A 74 13.75 -7.78 -6.45
CA GLY A 74 14.96 -7.02 -6.76
C GLY A 74 15.40 -7.11 -8.23
N ALA A 75 14.50 -7.52 -9.13
CA ALA A 75 14.83 -7.82 -10.51
C ALA A 75 15.22 -6.58 -11.33
N ASP A 76 14.53 -5.46 -11.11
CA ASP A 76 14.80 -4.18 -11.78
C ASP A 76 14.64 -3.01 -10.78
N PRO A 77 15.74 -2.49 -10.22
CA PRO A 77 15.67 -1.40 -9.25
C PRO A 77 15.25 -0.06 -9.88
N ALA A 78 15.51 0.16 -11.17
CA ALA A 78 15.12 1.41 -11.83
C ALA A 78 13.61 1.45 -12.04
N LEU A 79 13.03 0.33 -12.51
CA LEU A 79 11.58 0.21 -12.62
C LEU A 79 10.90 0.21 -11.25
N ALA A 80 11.50 -0.40 -10.22
CA ALA A 80 10.98 -0.34 -8.86
C ALA A 80 10.90 1.12 -8.35
N ALA A 81 11.95 1.91 -8.55
CA ALA A 81 11.93 3.33 -8.20
C ALA A 81 10.83 4.11 -8.96
N ALA A 82 10.65 3.86 -10.25
CA ALA A 82 9.60 4.49 -11.06
C ALA A 82 8.18 4.15 -10.56
N LEU A 83 7.95 2.88 -10.22
CA LEU A 83 6.67 2.44 -9.67
C LEU A 83 6.42 3.01 -8.28
N VAL A 84 7.46 3.11 -7.44
CA VAL A 84 7.39 3.75 -6.11
C VAL A 84 6.99 5.22 -6.26
N GLU A 85 7.66 5.97 -7.13
CA GLU A 85 7.36 7.38 -7.40
C GLU A 85 5.91 7.57 -7.88
N LEU A 86 5.44 6.71 -8.79
CA LEU A 86 4.05 6.70 -9.24
C LEU A 86 3.08 6.38 -8.09
N THR A 87 3.39 5.41 -7.23
CA THR A 87 2.53 5.08 -6.08
C THR A 87 2.44 6.22 -5.09
N GLU A 88 3.53 6.95 -4.85
CA GLU A 88 3.54 8.14 -3.99
C GLU A 88 2.70 9.27 -4.59
N ALA A 89 2.88 9.57 -5.88
CA ALA A 89 2.10 10.59 -6.59
C ALA A 89 0.58 10.31 -6.60
N LEU A 90 0.19 9.04 -6.54
CA LEU A 90 -1.20 8.60 -6.50
C LEU A 90 -1.73 8.35 -5.08
N ASP A 91 -0.96 8.69 -4.05
CA ASP A 91 -1.27 8.46 -2.63
C ASP A 91 -1.65 7.00 -2.35
N ILE A 92 -0.87 6.07 -2.90
CA ILE A 92 -0.99 4.63 -2.65
C ILE A 92 0.02 4.27 -1.56
N GLN A 93 -0.49 3.83 -0.42
CA GLN A 93 0.33 3.60 0.76
C GLN A 93 0.56 2.10 1.00
N SER A 94 1.83 1.72 1.11
CA SER A 94 2.27 0.41 1.60
C SER A 94 3.51 0.57 2.48
N ALA A 95 3.62 -0.26 3.52
CA ALA A 95 4.79 -0.26 4.40
C ALA A 95 6.06 -0.68 3.66
N ALA A 96 5.96 -1.64 2.71
CA ALA A 96 7.09 -2.10 1.92
C ALA A 96 7.57 -1.00 0.96
N ILE A 97 6.64 -0.36 0.24
CA ILE A 97 6.92 0.75 -0.67
C ILE A 97 7.58 1.90 0.08
N ARG A 98 7.01 2.32 1.23
CA ARG A 98 7.57 3.41 2.04
C ARG A 98 8.97 3.08 2.57
N SER A 99 9.17 1.84 3.04
CA SER A 99 10.48 1.41 3.53
C SER A 99 11.52 1.41 2.42
N TYR A 100 11.14 0.98 1.22
CA TYR A 100 12.01 1.03 0.04
C TYR A 100 12.33 2.47 -0.34
N ALA A 101 11.33 3.37 -0.42
CA ALA A 101 11.53 4.77 -0.75
C ALA A 101 12.52 5.46 0.22
N GLN A 102 12.42 5.17 1.53
CA GLN A 102 13.36 5.68 2.53
C GLN A 102 14.78 5.14 2.33
N GLN A 103 14.92 3.83 2.07
CA GLN A 103 16.22 3.21 1.84
C GLN A 103 16.92 3.71 0.58
N GLN A 104 16.15 4.03 -0.46
CA GLN A 104 16.66 4.55 -1.73
C GLN A 104 16.79 6.09 -1.74
N GLY A 105 16.40 6.78 -0.67
CA GLY A 105 16.41 8.25 -0.63
C GLY A 105 15.41 8.89 -1.60
N LEU A 106 14.36 8.16 -1.98
CA LEU A 106 13.26 8.64 -2.84
C LEU A 106 12.17 9.34 -2.02
N ALA A 107 12.02 8.96 -0.75
CA ALA A 107 11.00 9.53 0.12
C ALA A 107 11.26 11.02 0.39
N GLU A 108 10.19 11.84 0.33
CA GLU A 108 10.28 13.21 0.82
C GLU A 108 10.71 13.23 2.30
N PRO A 109 11.60 14.15 2.70
CA PRO A 109 12.06 14.24 4.07
C PRO A 109 10.87 14.55 4.99
N THR A 110 10.61 13.66 5.95
CA THR A 110 9.58 13.90 6.96
C THR A 110 9.87 15.23 7.67
N PRO A 111 8.94 16.20 7.65
CA PRO A 111 9.16 17.45 8.35
C PRO A 111 9.40 17.15 9.83
N THR A 112 10.57 17.53 10.31
CA THR A 112 10.92 17.38 11.72
C THR A 112 10.19 18.47 12.48
N PHE A 113 9.07 18.13 13.10
CA PHE A 113 8.40 19.02 14.03
C PHE A 113 9.21 19.08 15.33
N GLU A 114 9.77 20.25 15.61
CA GLU A 114 10.44 20.50 16.89
C GLU A 114 9.35 20.58 17.97
N LEU A 115 9.27 19.57 18.84
CA LEU A 115 8.37 19.59 19.98
C LEU A 115 8.89 20.61 20.97
N ALA A 116 8.19 21.75 21.09
CA ALA A 116 8.53 22.76 22.09
C ALA A 116 8.45 22.13 23.51
N PRO A 117 9.45 22.39 24.38
CA PRO A 117 9.41 21.90 25.75
C PRO A 117 8.15 22.42 26.45
N VAL A 118 7.30 21.51 26.93
CA VAL A 118 6.17 21.87 27.78
C VAL A 118 6.69 22.02 29.20
N GLU A 119 6.65 23.23 29.76
CA GLU A 119 6.99 23.44 31.16
C GLU A 119 6.00 22.69 32.06
N PRO A 120 6.48 21.96 33.09
CA PRO A 120 5.59 21.24 34.00
C PRO A 120 4.73 22.24 34.77
N VAL A 121 3.41 22.13 34.62
CA VAL A 121 2.45 22.81 35.51
C VAL A 121 2.58 22.20 36.91
N VAL A 122 3.22 22.93 37.80
CA VAL A 122 3.19 22.67 39.25
C VAL A 122 1.79 23.01 39.77
N VAL A 123 0.98 21.97 40.02
CA VAL A 123 -0.24 22.09 40.81
C VAL A 123 0.18 22.36 42.25
N GLN A 124 0.11 23.62 42.70
CA GLN A 124 0.25 23.96 44.11
C GLN A 124 -0.86 23.27 44.89
N GLY A 125 -0.46 22.51 45.90
CA GLY A 125 -1.38 21.76 46.75
C GLY A 125 -2.36 22.67 47.46
N GLU A 126 -3.65 22.44 47.20
CA GLU A 126 -4.70 22.89 48.10
C GLU A 126 -4.80 21.88 49.25
N SER A 127 -4.45 22.35 50.44
CA SER A 127 -4.59 21.66 51.70
C SER A 127 -6.06 21.33 51.97
N ALA A 128 -6.49 20.10 51.66
CA ALA A 128 -7.71 19.53 52.19
C ALA A 128 -7.44 18.97 53.60
N GLN A 129 -7.78 19.79 54.57
CA GLN A 129 -7.80 19.53 56.00
C GLN A 129 -8.64 18.28 56.34
N SER A 130 -8.11 17.49 57.27
CA SER A 130 -8.65 16.26 57.88
C SER A 130 -10.16 16.19 58.14
N SER A 131 -10.74 15.00 57.93
CA SER A 131 -11.63 14.33 58.89
C SER A 131 -11.70 12.81 58.62
N GLN A 132 -11.05 12.04 59.50
CA GLN A 132 -11.61 10.95 60.32
C GLN A 132 -12.73 10.10 59.67
N ALA A 133 -12.74 8.76 59.62
CA ALA A 133 -12.08 7.70 60.38
C ALA A 133 -12.14 6.37 59.58
N ALA A 134 -11.20 5.46 59.81
CA ALA A 134 -11.48 4.03 59.67
C ALA A 134 -12.34 3.57 60.87
N PRO A 135 -13.05 2.44 60.78
CA PRO A 135 -12.37 1.22 61.19
C PRO A 135 -12.71 -0.04 60.37
N ALA A 136 -11.87 -1.03 60.64
CA ALA A 136 -11.87 -2.40 60.18
C ALA A 136 -13.10 -3.23 60.60
N GLU A 137 -13.40 -4.23 59.76
CA GLU A 137 -13.64 -5.64 60.10
C GLU A 137 -14.71 -6.00 61.15
N ALA A 138 -15.75 -6.72 60.72
CA ALA A 138 -16.45 -7.70 61.55
C ALA A 138 -16.98 -8.86 60.71
N ALA A 139 -16.52 -10.05 61.08
CA ALA A 139 -16.97 -11.36 60.64
C ALA A 139 -18.41 -11.70 61.10
N ALA A 140 -18.92 -12.81 60.53
CA ALA A 140 -19.91 -13.77 61.05
C ALA A 140 -21.29 -13.86 60.33
N THR A 141 -21.39 -14.92 59.51
CA THR A 141 -22.40 -16.02 59.46
C THR A 141 -23.83 -15.84 60.01
N PRO A 142 -24.84 -16.50 59.38
CA PRO A 142 -26.06 -16.94 60.09
C PRO A 142 -25.80 -18.15 61.00
#